data_AF-A0A2J8TLC6-F1
#
_entry.id   AF-A0A2J8TLC6-F1
#
_cell.length_a   1.000
_cell.length_b   1.000
_cell.length_c   1.000
_cell.angle_alpha   90.00
_cell.angle_beta   90.00
_cell.angle_gamma   90.00
#
_symmetry.space_group_name_H-M   'P 1'
#
loop_
_entity.id
_entity.type
_entity.pdbx_description
1 polymer ?
#
loop_
_entity_poly.entity_id
_entity_poly.type
_entity_poly.pdbx_seq_one_letter_code
_entity_poly.pdbx_strand_id
1 'polypeptide(L)'
;METDCNPMELSSMSGFEEGSELNGFEGTDMKDMRLEAEAVVNDVLFAVNNMFVSKSLRCADDVAYINVETKERNRYCLELTEAGLKVVGYAFDQVDDHLQTPYHETVYS
;
A
#
# COMPACT_ATOMS: atom_id res chain seq x y z
N MET A 1 -49.87 -6.62 40.02
CA MET A 1 -48.76 -7.50 40.43
C MET A 1 -47.81 -6.59 41.17
N GLU A 2 -47.83 -6.66 42.49
CA GLU A 2 -46.87 -5.96 43.33
C GLU A 2 -46.49 -6.92 44.44
N THR A 3 -45.26 -7.41 44.37
CA THR A 3 -44.58 -7.83 45.59
C THR A 3 -43.10 -7.55 45.41
N ASP A 4 -42.68 -6.53 46.14
CA ASP A 4 -41.31 -6.22 46.56
C ASP A 4 -40.66 -7.46 47.19
N CYS A 5 -39.39 -7.73 46.86
CA CYS A 5 -38.46 -8.51 47.68
C CYS A 5 -37.02 -8.27 47.19
N ASN A 6 -36.27 -7.43 47.90
CA ASN A 6 -34.80 -7.48 47.99
C ASN A 6 -34.44 -8.62 48.99
N PRO A 7 -33.31 -9.36 48.91
CA PRO A 7 -31.96 -8.80 49.06
C PRO A 7 -30.80 -9.55 48.34
N MET A 8 -29.67 -8.84 48.25
CA MET A 8 -28.26 -9.29 48.37
C MET A 8 -27.87 -10.71 47.91
N GLU A 9 -26.85 -10.80 47.05
CA GLU A 9 -25.57 -11.51 47.31
C GLU A 9 -24.85 -11.81 45.98
N LEU A 10 -23.65 -11.24 45.86
CA LEU A 10 -22.43 -11.79 45.24
C LEU A 10 -22.58 -12.59 43.93
N SER A 11 -21.98 -12.08 42.85
CA SER A 11 -20.83 -12.73 42.19
C SER A 11 -20.50 -12.10 40.83
N SER A 12 -19.28 -11.60 40.72
CA SER A 12 -18.33 -11.81 39.60
C SER A 12 -18.88 -12.06 38.20
N MET A 13 -18.75 -11.08 37.30
CA MET A 13 -17.84 -11.19 36.16
C MET A 13 -17.68 -9.84 35.47
N SER A 14 -16.42 -9.46 35.33
CA SER A 14 -15.93 -8.24 34.73
C SER A 14 -16.23 -8.16 33.23
N GLY A 15 -16.54 -6.95 32.76
CA GLY A 15 -16.13 -6.48 31.44
C GLY A 15 -17.13 -6.62 30.30
N PHE A 16 -18.17 -5.79 30.31
CA PHE A 16 -18.81 -5.34 29.07
C PHE A 16 -19.03 -3.84 29.16
N GLU A 17 -17.98 -3.08 28.83
CA GLU A 17 -18.12 -1.66 28.53
C GLU A 17 -18.39 -1.58 27.02
N GLU A 18 -19.67 -1.62 26.67
CA GLU A 18 -20.18 -1.09 25.41
C GLU A 18 -20.05 0.43 25.48
N GLY A 19 -18.95 0.90 24.91
CA GLY A 19 -18.59 2.31 24.86
C GLY A 19 -17.47 2.48 23.86
N SER A 20 -17.64 1.98 22.63
CA SER A 20 -16.76 2.38 21.53
C SER A 20 -17.15 3.78 21.10
N GLU A 21 -16.75 4.73 21.91
CA GLU A 21 -16.50 6.11 21.52
C GLU A 21 -15.70 6.10 20.20
N LEU A 22 -16.39 6.52 19.14
CA LEU A 22 -15.81 6.90 17.85
C LEU A 22 -14.82 8.04 18.09
N ASN A 23 -13.61 7.70 18.51
CA ASN A 23 -12.50 8.63 18.53
C ASN A 23 -11.87 8.60 17.14
N GLY A 24 -12.01 9.71 16.42
CA GLY A 24 -11.64 9.87 15.02
C GLY A 24 -10.22 9.40 14.72
N PHE A 25 -10.12 8.38 13.87
CA PHE A 25 -8.90 8.11 13.14
C PHE A 25 -8.95 8.93 11.85
N GLU A 26 -8.73 10.24 11.96
CA GLU A 26 -8.20 11.02 10.84
C GLU A 26 -6.67 10.81 10.81
N GLY A 27 -6.27 9.54 10.77
CA GLY A 27 -4.93 9.17 10.36
C GLY A 27 -4.94 9.28 8.85
N THR A 28 -4.19 10.22 8.29
CA THR A 28 -3.82 10.16 6.88
C THR A 28 -3.33 8.73 6.62
N ASP A 29 -4.10 7.92 5.90
CA ASP A 29 -3.67 6.62 5.36
C ASP A 29 -2.51 6.91 4.38
N MET A 30 -1.33 7.19 4.92
CA MET A 30 -0.10 7.32 4.15
C MET A 30 0.20 5.92 3.63
N LYS A 31 -0.18 5.66 2.38
CA LYS A 31 0.12 4.41 1.70
C LYS A 31 1.62 4.31 1.52
N ASP A 32 2.26 3.33 2.15
CA ASP A 32 3.65 3.00 1.86
C ASP A 32 3.79 2.59 0.38
N MET A 33 4.24 3.51 -0.49
CA MET A 33 4.36 3.22 -1.92
C MET A 33 5.31 2.05 -2.22
N ARG A 34 6.24 1.80 -1.31
CA ARG A 34 7.09 0.60 -1.35
C ARG A 34 6.27 -0.70 -1.23
N LEU A 35 5.33 -0.76 -0.28
CA LEU A 35 4.49 -1.95 -0.10
C LEU A 35 3.60 -2.17 -1.32
N GLU A 36 3.05 -1.09 -1.86
CA GLU A 36 2.27 -1.12 -3.10
C GLU A 36 3.11 -1.63 -4.27
N ALA A 37 4.36 -1.16 -4.41
CA ALA A 37 5.28 -1.66 -5.42
C ALA A 37 5.59 -3.16 -5.26
N GLU A 38 5.78 -3.65 -4.03
CA GLU A 38 5.99 -5.07 -3.76
C GLU A 38 4.75 -5.91 -4.13
N ALA A 39 3.54 -5.41 -3.84
CA ALA A 39 2.29 -6.05 -4.23
C ALA A 39 2.13 -6.11 -5.76
N VAL A 40 2.39 -4.99 -6.46
CA VAL A 40 2.36 -4.93 -7.93
C VAL A 40 3.33 -5.94 -8.54
N VAL A 41 4.58 -5.97 -8.05
CA VAL A 41 5.57 -6.95 -8.51
C VAL A 41 5.03 -8.36 -8.33
N ASN A 42 4.48 -8.70 -7.16
CA ASN A 42 3.97 -10.05 -6.90
C ASN A 42 2.81 -10.44 -7.82
N ASP A 43 1.90 -9.50 -8.11
CA ASP A 43 0.72 -9.75 -8.93
C ASP A 43 1.06 -10.05 -10.39
N VAL A 44 2.01 -9.30 -10.97
CA VAL A 44 2.30 -9.36 -12.42
C VAL A 44 3.65 -9.98 -12.80
N LEU A 45 4.45 -10.46 -11.82
CA LEU A 45 5.76 -11.08 -12.08
C LEU A 45 5.68 -12.23 -13.11
N PHE A 46 4.57 -12.96 -13.15
CA PHE A 46 4.37 -14.07 -14.08
C PHE A 46 4.39 -13.63 -15.56
N ALA A 47 4.01 -12.38 -15.86
CA ALA A 47 3.85 -11.86 -17.21
C ALA A 47 5.17 -11.37 -17.83
N VAL A 48 6.22 -11.20 -17.03
CA VAL A 48 7.49 -10.57 -17.41
C VAL A 48 8.66 -11.55 -17.27
N ASN A 49 9.85 -11.18 -17.77
CA ASN A 49 11.04 -12.01 -17.58
C ASN A 49 11.60 -11.88 -16.16
N ASN A 50 11.67 -10.65 -15.67
CA ASN A 50 12.10 -10.34 -14.31
C ASN A 50 11.47 -9.01 -13.85
N MET A 51 11.16 -8.88 -12.57
CA MET A 51 10.62 -7.65 -12.00
C MET A 51 10.92 -7.56 -10.50
N PHE A 52 11.32 -6.38 -10.03
CA PHE A 52 11.70 -6.17 -8.62
C PHE A 52 11.68 -4.68 -8.27
N VAL A 53 11.43 -4.38 -7.00
CA VAL A 53 11.56 -3.02 -6.46
C VAL A 53 13.05 -2.62 -6.43
N SER A 54 13.35 -1.41 -6.89
CA SER A 54 14.71 -0.86 -6.88
C SER A 54 15.24 -0.76 -5.45
N LYS A 55 16.49 -1.20 -5.26
CA LYS A 55 17.24 -1.01 -4.01
C LYS A 55 18.20 0.17 -4.09
N SER A 56 18.43 0.67 -5.30
CA SER A 56 19.40 1.72 -5.61
C SER A 56 18.73 3.10 -5.52
N LEU A 57 17.50 3.21 -6.02
CA LEU A 57 16.70 4.42 -5.98
C LEU A 57 15.95 4.51 -4.66
N ARG A 58 15.81 5.74 -4.14
CA ARG A 58 15.10 5.96 -2.87
C ARG A 58 13.61 5.72 -3.06
N CYS A 59 13.11 4.66 -2.42
CA CYS A 59 11.68 4.46 -2.24
C CYS A 59 11.29 5.14 -0.92
N ALA A 60 10.42 6.14 -0.99
CA ALA A 60 9.86 6.85 0.16
C ALA A 60 8.37 6.51 0.29
N ASP A 61 7.69 7.10 1.26
CA ASP A 61 6.25 6.88 1.49
C ASP A 61 5.42 7.25 0.25
N ASP A 62 5.80 8.29 -0.50
CA ASP A 62 5.04 8.83 -1.64
C ASP A 62 5.46 8.26 -3.01
N VAL A 63 6.65 7.65 -3.10
CA VAL A 63 7.22 7.20 -4.38
C VAL A 63 8.01 5.91 -4.24
N ALA A 64 7.82 4.99 -5.18
CA ALA A 64 8.61 3.78 -5.30
C ALA A 64 9.07 3.56 -6.74
N TYR A 65 10.20 2.86 -6.89
CA TYR A 65 10.77 2.56 -8.20
C TYR A 65 10.78 1.06 -8.45
N ILE A 66 10.33 0.65 -9.63
CA ILE A 66 10.22 -0.76 -10.02
C ILE A 66 11.03 -0.99 -11.29
N ASN A 67 11.93 -1.97 -11.24
CA ASN A 67 12.68 -2.41 -12.41
C ASN A 67 11.96 -3.60 -13.05
N VAL A 68 11.80 -3.56 -14.38
CA VAL A 68 11.14 -4.63 -15.14
C VAL A 68 11.91 -4.99 -16.40
N GLU A 69 12.05 -6.29 -16.64
CA GLU A 69 12.54 -6.86 -17.90
C GLU A 69 11.41 -7.62 -18.59
N THR A 70 11.02 -7.18 -19.79
CA THR A 70 9.95 -7.84 -20.56
C THR A 70 10.43 -9.18 -21.14
N LYS A 71 9.51 -10.01 -21.64
CA LYS A 71 9.86 -11.29 -22.28
C LYS A 71 10.73 -11.07 -23.53
N GLU A 72 10.61 -9.91 -24.16
CA GLU A 72 11.45 -9.47 -25.28
C GLU A 72 12.84 -8.95 -24.86
N ARG A 73 13.19 -9.05 -23.56
CA ARG A 73 14.46 -8.59 -22.95
C ARG A 73 14.68 -7.08 -22.97
N ASN A 74 13.61 -6.30 -23.11
CA ASN A 74 13.67 -4.86 -22.92
C ASN A 74 13.63 -4.53 -21.42
N ARG A 75 14.43 -3.57 -20.99
CA ARG A 75 14.55 -3.17 -19.58
C ARG A 75 13.99 -1.77 -19.39
N TYR A 76 13.28 -1.59 -18.29
CA TYR A 76 12.69 -0.31 -17.93
C TYR A 76 12.83 -0.07 -16.42
N CYS A 77 12.88 1.21 -16.06
CA CYS A 77 12.64 1.66 -14.70
C CYS A 77 11.30 2.40 -14.69
N LEU A 78 10.42 1.97 -13.79
CA LEU A 78 9.10 2.54 -13.58
C LEU A 78 9.09 3.29 -12.26
N GLU A 79 8.36 4.39 -12.22
CA GLU A 79 8.01 5.12 -11.01
C GLU A 79 6.54 4.83 -10.68
N LEU A 80 6.28 4.53 -9.41
CA LEU A 80 4.96 4.37 -8.83
C LEU A 80 4.74 5.51 -7.83
N THR A 81 3.64 6.24 -8.00
CA THR A 81 3.15 7.29 -7.09
C THR A 81 1.63 7.15 -6.95
N GLU A 82 0.98 8.01 -6.17
CA GLU A 82 -0.50 8.07 -6.09
C GLU A 82 -1.15 8.28 -7.48
N ALA A 83 -0.47 8.98 -8.39
CA ALA A 83 -0.94 9.18 -9.77
C ALA A 83 -0.88 7.92 -10.65
N GLY A 84 -0.22 6.85 -10.16
CA GLY A 84 -0.07 5.57 -10.84
C GLY A 84 1.35 5.29 -11.31
N LEU A 85 1.48 4.54 -12.42
CA LEU A 85 2.74 4.05 -12.97
C LEU A 85 3.23 4.87 -14.16
N LYS A 86 4.52 5.19 -14.19
CA LYS A 86 5.16 5.91 -15.28
C LYS A 86 6.52 5.31 -15.63
N VAL A 87 6.90 5.29 -16.91
CA VAL A 87 8.25 4.89 -17.33
C VAL A 87 9.22 6.06 -17.14
N VAL A 88 10.24 5.91 -16.29
CA VAL A 88 11.24 6.96 -16.03
C VAL A 88 12.62 6.64 -16.59
N GLY A 89 12.84 5.42 -17.10
CA GLY A 89 14.10 5.05 -17.73
C GLY A 89 14.02 3.79 -18.58
N TYR A 90 14.99 3.63 -19.49
CA TYR A 90 15.14 2.46 -20.38
C TYR A 90 16.26 1.51 -19.93
N ALA A 91 16.68 1.65 -18.69
CA ALA A 91 17.62 0.78 -18.00
C ALA A 91 17.20 0.67 -16.53
N PHE A 92 17.69 -0.35 -15.83
CA PHE A 92 17.42 -0.48 -14.40
C PHE A 92 18.06 0.65 -13.60
N ASP A 93 17.36 1.08 -12.55
CA ASP A 93 17.81 2.14 -11.64
C ASP A 93 18.18 3.46 -12.34
N GLN A 94 17.62 3.69 -13.53
CA GLN A 94 17.79 4.91 -14.30
C GLN A 94 16.54 5.77 -14.18
N VAL A 95 16.73 7.03 -13.86
CA VAL A 95 15.69 8.07 -13.91
C VAL A 95 16.20 9.15 -14.86
N ASP A 96 15.45 9.38 -15.93
CA ASP A 96 15.70 10.40 -16.94
C ASP A 96 14.59 11.46 -16.88
N ASP A 97 14.91 12.63 -16.33
CA ASP A 97 13.94 13.74 -16.18
C ASP A 97 13.49 14.33 -17.51
N HIS A 98 14.19 14.04 -18.62
CA HIS A 98 13.81 14.51 -19.95
C HIS A 98 12.74 13.61 -20.59
N LEU A 99 12.52 12.41 -20.04
CA LEU A 99 11.51 11.47 -20.49
C LEU A 99 10.11 11.90 -20.03
N GLN A 100 9.37 12.50 -20.97
CA GLN A 100 7.96 12.88 -20.75
C GLN A 100 7.04 11.74 -21.16
N THR A 101 6.83 10.81 -20.24
CA THR A 101 5.85 9.73 -20.34
C THR A 101 4.67 10.03 -19.43
N PRO A 102 3.43 9.69 -19.85
CA PRO A 102 2.25 9.87 -19.01
C PRO A 102 2.25 8.89 -17.83
N TYR A 103 1.54 9.25 -16.76
CA TYR A 103 1.15 8.30 -15.73
C TYR A 103 -0.02 7.45 -16.23
N HIS A 104 0.00 6.18 -15.83
CA HIS A 104 -1.07 5.21 -16.06
C HIS A 104 -1.69 4.85 -14.72
N GLU A 105 -2.98 5.16 -14.55
CA GLU A 105 -3.74 4.88 -13.35
C GLU A 105 -3.62 3.41 -12.93
N THR A 106 -3.60 3.18 -11.62
CA THR A 106 -3.65 1.84 -11.04
C THR A 106 -4.98 1.66 -10.32
N VAL A 107 -5.48 0.43 -10.27
CA VAL A 107 -6.74 0.10 -9.57
C VAL A 107 -6.63 0.20 -8.05
N TYR A 108 -5.45 0.55 -7.54
CA TYR A 108 -5.13 0.63 -6.13
C TYR A 108 -5.13 2.08 -5.61
N SER A 109 -5.30 3.10 -6.47
CA SER A 109 -5.35 4.51 -6.09
C SER A 109 -6.76 4.97 -5.67
#